data_AF-A0A7C5K7C7-F1
#
_entry.id   AF-A0A7C5K7C7-F1
#
_cell.length_a   1.000
_cell.length_b   1.000
_cell.length_c   1.000
_cell.angle_alpha   90.00
_cell.angle_beta   90.00
_cell.angle_gamma   90.00
#
_symmetry.space_group_name_H-M   'P 1'
#
loop_
_entity.id
_entity.type
_entity.pdbx_description
1 polymer ?
#
loop_
_entity_poly.entity_id
_entity_poly.type
_entity_poly.pdbx_seq_one_letter_code
_entity_poly.pdbx_strand_id
1 'polypeptide(L)'
;MDYKEMLFKFLENDTNIQYCLPIVKKLLQANFRGGNFVITVDNKKLVVKPDEIKTKIQTVLEFMVKKALLEGYNVLVTPCIISREQAPNFYLENEIPKAEELWRFLYLLLTGVHGFDYVLNIENVPTKIGESFREWLINKNYLVIEAKHSGLNVKELLSSLNIPKGLPLEEFIMSFIFLSYFAKFWRDMQKTIEIARDFGKPLSEIPDDALLVVFVLSRQKKRMYVFPRLKEVITKYYSDFFLSDDQIPSICRFVFSLYISDADYKEVCAGILNKFLYYLLQGHINGELLSKAIELKINYELKKKEHKIFGLHSASQFLTKLG
;
A
#
# COMPACT_ATOMS: atom_id res chain seq x y z
N MET A 1 -2.41 -19.80 9.43
CA MET A 1 -3.63 -19.20 8.85
C MET A 1 -3.75 -19.77 7.44
N ASP A 2 -4.90 -20.28 6.99
CA ASP A 2 -4.98 -20.84 5.63
C ASP A 2 -5.23 -19.74 4.59
N TYR A 3 -4.15 -19.17 4.06
CA TYR A 3 -4.21 -18.11 3.05
C TYR A 3 -4.86 -18.57 1.74
N LYS A 4 -4.79 -19.86 1.39
CA LYS A 4 -5.41 -20.39 0.18
C LYS A 4 -6.93 -20.36 0.34
N GLU A 5 -7.44 -20.90 1.44
CA GLU A 5 -8.87 -20.91 1.75
C GLU A 5 -9.43 -19.48 1.81
N MET A 6 -8.75 -18.59 2.53
CA MET A 6 -9.16 -17.18 2.63
C MET A 6 -9.20 -16.48 1.26
N LEU A 7 -8.19 -16.70 0.42
CA LEU A 7 -8.15 -16.13 -0.92
C LEU A 7 -9.28 -16.70 -1.79
N PHE A 8 -9.54 -18.00 -1.72
CA PHE A 8 -10.56 -18.63 -2.55
C PHE A 8 -11.96 -18.18 -2.14
N LYS A 9 -12.23 -18.07 -0.83
CA LYS A 9 -13.45 -17.46 -0.30
C LYS A 9 -13.62 -16.01 -0.77
N PHE A 10 -12.55 -15.21 -0.74
CA PHE A 10 -12.58 -13.84 -1.27
C PHE A 10 -12.96 -13.80 -2.75
N LEU A 11 -12.49 -14.78 -3.54
CA LEU A 11 -12.76 -14.93 -4.97
C LEU A 11 -14.11 -15.57 -5.30
N GLU A 12 -14.95 -15.95 -4.32
CA GLU A 12 -16.32 -16.41 -4.59
C GLU A 12 -17.23 -15.26 -5.08
N ASN A 13 -16.90 -14.02 -4.74
CA ASN A 13 -17.62 -12.84 -5.19
C ASN A 13 -17.09 -12.36 -6.55
N ASP A 14 -17.97 -12.30 -7.57
CA ASP A 14 -17.62 -11.87 -8.93
C ASP A 14 -16.96 -10.48 -8.96
N THR A 15 -17.41 -9.56 -8.10
CA THR A 15 -16.87 -8.21 -7.97
C THR A 15 -15.41 -8.22 -7.50
N ASN A 16 -15.07 -9.12 -6.59
CA ASN A 16 -13.69 -9.32 -6.14
C ASN A 16 -12.83 -9.97 -7.23
N ILE A 17 -13.37 -10.92 -7.99
CA ILE A 17 -12.66 -11.48 -9.15
C ILE A 17 -12.30 -10.36 -10.13
N GLN A 18 -13.27 -9.51 -10.49
CA GLN A 18 -13.06 -8.37 -11.41
C GLN A 18 -11.96 -7.43 -10.90
N TYR A 19 -12.01 -7.09 -9.61
CA TYR A 19 -11.00 -6.27 -8.95
C TYR A 19 -9.58 -6.85 -9.05
N CYS A 20 -9.44 -8.17 -8.94
CA CYS A 20 -8.14 -8.84 -8.99
C CYS A 20 -7.57 -8.94 -10.40
N LEU A 21 -8.39 -8.87 -11.46
CA LEU A 21 -7.95 -9.11 -12.84
C LEU A 21 -6.76 -8.26 -13.29
N PRO A 22 -6.68 -6.94 -13.02
CA PRO A 22 -5.54 -6.12 -13.42
C PRO A 22 -4.23 -6.61 -12.78
N ILE A 23 -4.28 -7.03 -11.50
CA ILE A 23 -3.11 -7.52 -10.77
C ILE A 23 -2.67 -8.87 -11.33
N VAL A 24 -3.59 -9.82 -11.51
CA VAL A 24 -3.28 -11.14 -12.09
C VAL A 24 -2.68 -10.99 -13.48
N LYS A 25 -3.24 -10.11 -14.33
CA LYS A 25 -2.68 -9.82 -15.66
C LYS A 25 -1.26 -9.25 -15.59
N LYS A 26 -0.99 -8.32 -14.67
CA LYS A 26 0.38 -7.80 -14.44
C LYS A 26 1.36 -8.88 -13.99
N LEU A 27 0.92 -9.82 -13.15
CA LEU A 27 1.75 -10.95 -12.70
C LEU A 27 2.06 -11.91 -13.85
N LEU A 28 1.07 -12.21 -14.70
CA LEU A 28 1.21 -13.12 -15.84
C LEU A 28 1.92 -12.50 -17.06
N GLN A 29 2.25 -11.21 -17.05
CA GLN A 29 2.74 -10.50 -18.24
C GLN A 29 3.99 -11.14 -18.87
N ALA A 30 4.89 -11.68 -18.05
CA ALA A 30 6.10 -12.37 -18.54
C ALA A 30 5.77 -13.66 -19.32
N ASN A 31 4.60 -14.25 -19.06
CA ASN A 31 4.10 -15.49 -19.62
C ASN A 31 3.15 -15.28 -20.82
N PHE A 32 3.01 -14.04 -21.29
CA PHE A 32 2.18 -13.73 -22.45
C PHE A 32 2.90 -14.11 -23.76
N ARG A 33 2.29 -15.02 -24.54
CA ARG A 33 2.82 -15.57 -25.79
C ARG A 33 1.68 -15.81 -26.78
N GLY A 34 1.80 -15.24 -27.99
CA GLY A 34 0.85 -15.48 -29.09
C GLY A 34 -0.62 -15.19 -28.71
N GLY A 35 -0.88 -14.12 -27.97
CA GLY A 35 -2.22 -13.73 -27.53
C GLY A 35 -2.75 -14.43 -26.28
N ASN A 36 -2.00 -15.38 -25.70
CA ASN A 36 -2.41 -16.17 -24.54
C ASN A 36 -1.42 -16.06 -23.38
N PHE A 37 -1.88 -16.28 -22.16
CA PHE A 37 -1.02 -16.55 -21.02
C PHE A 37 -0.70 -18.03 -20.94
N VAL A 38 0.59 -18.36 -20.84
CA VAL A 38 1.08 -19.74 -20.89
C VAL A 38 1.92 -20.05 -19.64
N ILE A 39 1.45 -20.99 -18.83
CA ILE A 39 2.19 -21.50 -17.66
C ILE A 39 2.43 -23.00 -17.86
N THR A 40 3.69 -23.42 -17.78
CA THR A 40 4.10 -24.82 -17.91
C THR A 40 4.67 -25.31 -16.60
N VAL A 41 4.23 -26.49 -16.15
CA VAL A 41 4.57 -27.14 -14.87
C VAL A 41 4.56 -28.65 -15.11
N ASP A 42 5.65 -29.38 -14.85
CA ASP A 42 5.75 -30.85 -15.00
C ASP A 42 5.10 -31.42 -16.28
N ASN A 43 5.50 -30.91 -17.45
CA ASN A 43 4.95 -31.27 -18.77
C ASN A 43 3.45 -30.97 -18.97
N LYS A 44 2.76 -30.39 -17.99
CA LYS A 44 1.40 -29.86 -18.12
C LYS A 44 1.47 -28.39 -18.50
N LYS A 45 0.64 -27.99 -19.47
CA LYS A 45 0.59 -26.62 -19.99
C LYS A 45 -0.80 -26.04 -19.76
N LEU A 46 -0.87 -24.95 -19.00
CA LEU A 46 -2.06 -24.11 -18.89
C LEU A 46 -1.96 -23.00 -19.94
N VAL A 47 -2.96 -22.93 -20.82
CA VAL A 47 -3.13 -21.86 -21.81
C VAL A 47 -4.45 -21.16 -21.52
N VAL A 48 -4.39 -19.85 -21.26
CA VAL A 48 -5.56 -19.05 -20.87
C VAL A 48 -5.56 -17.75 -21.65
N LYS A 49 -6.69 -17.42 -22.29
CA LYS A 49 -6.88 -16.13 -22.94
C LYS A 49 -7.12 -15.01 -21.90
N PRO A 50 -6.82 -13.74 -22.20
CA PRO A 50 -6.99 -12.64 -21.24
C PRO A 50 -8.40 -12.46 -20.66
N ASP A 51 -9.43 -12.82 -21.42
CA ASP A 51 -10.85 -12.82 -21.06
C ASP A 51 -11.24 -14.06 -20.23
N GLU A 52 -10.58 -15.20 -20.43
CA GLU A 52 -10.83 -16.43 -19.69
C GLU A 52 -10.27 -16.41 -18.25
N ILE A 53 -9.35 -15.49 -17.92
CA ILE A 53 -8.75 -15.38 -16.58
C ILE A 53 -9.84 -15.31 -15.51
N LYS A 54 -10.91 -14.53 -15.74
CA LYS A 54 -12.01 -14.37 -14.79
C LYS A 54 -12.58 -15.72 -14.35
N THR A 55 -12.88 -16.58 -15.32
CA THR A 55 -13.49 -17.90 -15.08
C THR A 55 -12.51 -18.94 -14.56
N LYS A 56 -11.21 -18.76 -14.80
CA LYS A 56 -10.15 -19.72 -14.46
C LYS A 56 -9.20 -19.22 -13.38
N ILE A 57 -9.55 -18.16 -12.65
CA ILE A 57 -8.63 -17.45 -11.76
C ILE A 57 -8.02 -18.38 -10.71
N GLN A 58 -8.82 -19.22 -10.06
CA GLN A 58 -8.31 -20.19 -9.08
C GLN A 58 -7.32 -21.18 -9.70
N THR A 59 -7.64 -21.75 -10.87
CA THR A 59 -6.74 -22.65 -11.61
C THR A 59 -5.44 -21.95 -12.01
N VAL A 60 -5.51 -20.70 -12.46
CA VAL A 60 -4.33 -19.88 -12.79
C VAL A 60 -3.43 -19.74 -11.57
N LEU A 61 -3.99 -19.37 -10.42
CA LEU A 61 -3.23 -19.19 -9.17
C LEU A 61 -2.58 -20.50 -8.71
N GLU A 62 -3.30 -21.63 -8.81
CA GLU A 62 -2.73 -22.94 -8.48
C GLU A 62 -1.56 -23.31 -9.40
N PHE A 63 -1.64 -23.00 -10.69
CA PHE A 63 -0.51 -23.21 -11.61
C PHE A 63 0.68 -22.30 -11.29
N MET A 64 0.43 -21.05 -10.87
CA MET A 64 1.49 -20.13 -10.44
C MET A 64 2.22 -20.67 -9.19
N VAL A 65 1.47 -21.13 -8.19
CA VAL A 65 2.03 -21.71 -6.96
C VAL A 65 2.78 -23.01 -7.25
N LYS A 66 2.21 -23.93 -8.03
CA LYS A 66 2.89 -25.18 -8.42
C LYS A 66 4.20 -24.92 -9.15
N LYS A 67 4.20 -23.93 -10.06
CA LYS A 67 5.41 -23.52 -10.76
C LYS A 67 6.50 -23.04 -9.79
N ALA A 68 6.13 -22.20 -8.82
CA ALA A 68 7.07 -21.69 -7.82
C ALA A 68 7.59 -22.78 -6.86
N LEU A 69 6.77 -23.77 -6.50
CA LEU A 69 7.20 -24.89 -5.66
C LEU A 69 8.25 -25.78 -6.34
N LEU A 70 8.19 -25.92 -7.67
CA LEU A 70 9.13 -26.75 -8.44
C LEU A 70 10.41 -26.00 -8.83
N GLU A 71 10.25 -24.77 -9.32
CA GLU A 71 11.36 -24.00 -9.89
C GLU A 71 12.05 -23.08 -8.86
N GLY A 72 11.46 -22.94 -7.67
CA GLY A 72 11.85 -21.95 -6.68
C GLY A 72 11.06 -20.64 -6.82
N TYR A 73 11.39 -19.66 -5.97
CA TYR A 73 10.72 -18.36 -6.01
C TYR A 73 10.76 -17.74 -7.41
N ASN A 74 9.61 -17.26 -7.88
CA ASN A 74 9.50 -16.68 -9.22
C ASN A 74 8.59 -15.45 -9.24
N VAL A 75 8.69 -14.67 -10.32
CA VAL A 75 7.99 -13.38 -10.49
C VAL A 75 6.47 -13.50 -10.57
N LEU A 76 5.92 -14.71 -10.72
CA LEU A 76 4.47 -14.94 -10.76
C LEU A 76 3.85 -14.76 -9.37
N VAL A 77 4.50 -15.28 -8.33
CA VAL A 77 3.97 -15.26 -6.96
C VAL A 77 4.69 -14.24 -6.09
N THR A 78 6.01 -14.14 -6.24
CA THR A 78 6.87 -13.19 -5.54
C THR A 78 7.43 -12.21 -6.56
N PRO A 79 6.67 -11.18 -6.94
CA PRO A 79 7.05 -10.29 -8.04
C PRO A 79 8.43 -9.63 -7.85
N CYS A 80 8.92 -9.57 -6.61
CA CYS A 80 10.11 -8.85 -6.17
C CYS A 80 11.40 -9.68 -6.28
N ILE A 81 11.31 -10.97 -6.59
CA ILE A 81 12.46 -11.86 -6.76
C ILE A 81 12.84 -11.91 -8.24
N ILE A 82 14.14 -11.86 -8.54
CA ILE A 82 14.64 -12.10 -9.90
C ILE A 82 14.55 -13.61 -10.15
N SER A 83 13.88 -14.03 -11.21
CA SER A 83 13.76 -15.46 -11.50
C SER A 83 15.15 -16.06 -11.76
N ARG A 84 15.33 -17.33 -11.39
CA ARG A 84 16.60 -18.07 -11.62
C ARG A 84 17.06 -18.00 -13.08
N GLU A 85 16.12 -18.01 -14.02
CA GLU A 85 16.37 -17.88 -15.46
C GLU A 85 17.00 -16.53 -15.85
N GLN A 86 16.71 -15.46 -15.10
CA GLN A 86 17.17 -14.10 -15.40
C GLN A 86 18.48 -13.75 -14.68
N ALA A 87 18.71 -14.29 -13.48
CA ALA A 87 19.93 -14.03 -12.72
C ALA A 87 20.35 -15.25 -11.89
N PRO A 88 20.95 -16.28 -12.52
CA PRO A 88 21.32 -17.53 -11.86
C PRO A 88 22.24 -17.33 -10.65
N ASN A 89 23.13 -16.35 -10.72
CA ASN A 89 24.17 -16.07 -9.71
C ASN A 89 23.67 -15.28 -8.49
N PHE A 90 22.42 -14.78 -8.52
CA PHE A 90 21.79 -14.04 -7.42
C PHE A 90 20.73 -14.88 -6.70
N TYR A 91 20.61 -16.17 -7.05
CA TYR A 91 19.67 -17.08 -6.43
C TYR A 91 20.24 -17.64 -5.13
N LEU A 92 19.44 -17.66 -4.06
CA LEU A 92 19.79 -18.34 -2.82
C LEU A 92 19.69 -19.85 -3.07
N GLU A 93 20.84 -20.50 -3.28
CA GLU A 93 20.89 -21.95 -3.40
C GLU A 93 20.27 -22.60 -2.15
N ASN A 94 19.33 -23.52 -2.35
CA ASN A 94 18.61 -24.32 -1.34
C ASN A 94 17.41 -23.68 -0.61
N GLU A 95 16.97 -22.46 -0.96
CA GLU A 95 15.67 -21.97 -0.47
C GLU A 95 14.53 -22.42 -1.40
N ILE A 96 13.74 -23.39 -0.92
CA ILE A 96 12.51 -23.85 -1.55
C ILE A 96 11.34 -23.11 -0.90
N PRO A 97 10.52 -22.37 -1.68
CA PRO A 97 9.38 -21.65 -1.13
C PRO A 97 8.39 -22.62 -0.48
N LYS A 98 7.84 -22.24 0.66
CA LYS A 98 6.74 -22.99 1.28
C LYS A 98 5.41 -22.62 0.60
N ALA A 99 4.52 -23.59 0.43
CA ALA A 99 3.21 -23.34 -0.17
C ALA A 99 2.42 -22.27 0.58
N GLU A 100 2.43 -22.30 1.91
CA GLU A 100 1.80 -21.29 2.77
C GLU A 100 2.29 -19.87 2.46
N GLU A 101 3.60 -19.69 2.26
CA GLU A 101 4.21 -18.40 1.97
C GLU A 101 3.80 -17.89 0.58
N LEU A 102 3.77 -18.77 -0.42
CA LEU A 102 3.32 -18.45 -1.77
C LEU A 102 1.85 -18.01 -1.77
N TRP A 103 0.99 -18.72 -1.04
CA TRP A 103 -0.42 -18.35 -0.89
C TRP A 103 -0.58 -17.05 -0.10
N ARG A 104 0.23 -16.81 0.93
CA ARG A 104 0.29 -15.54 1.66
C ARG A 104 0.59 -14.37 0.73
N PHE A 105 1.60 -14.49 -0.15
CA PHE A 105 1.91 -13.44 -1.12
C PHE A 105 0.76 -13.17 -2.08
N LEU A 106 0.15 -14.21 -2.65
CA LEU A 106 -1.00 -14.06 -3.53
C LEU A 106 -2.19 -13.43 -2.79
N TYR A 107 -2.45 -13.85 -1.55
CA TYR A 107 -3.49 -13.27 -0.72
C TYR A 107 -3.27 -11.78 -0.53
N LEU A 108 -2.06 -11.36 -0.09
CA LEU A 108 -1.74 -9.96 0.16
C LEU A 108 -1.82 -9.11 -1.13
N LEU A 109 -1.35 -9.64 -2.25
CA LEU A 109 -1.40 -8.97 -3.56
C LEU A 109 -2.83 -8.81 -4.08
N LEU A 110 -3.68 -9.82 -3.95
CA LEU A 110 -5.01 -9.82 -4.57
C LEU A 110 -6.09 -9.17 -3.71
N THR A 111 -5.96 -9.25 -2.38
CA THR A 111 -6.88 -8.58 -1.44
C THR A 111 -6.47 -7.14 -1.14
N GLY A 112 -5.22 -6.77 -1.46
CA GLY A 112 -4.69 -5.44 -1.23
C GLY A 112 -5.40 -4.34 -2.02
N VAL A 113 -5.24 -3.13 -1.54
CA VAL A 113 -5.75 -1.92 -2.16
C VAL A 113 -4.75 -1.45 -3.22
N HIS A 114 -5.14 -1.48 -4.50
CA HIS A 114 -4.23 -1.15 -5.60
C HIS A 114 -4.46 0.26 -6.15
N GLY A 115 -3.37 0.94 -6.51
CA GLY A 115 -3.40 2.27 -7.13
C GLY A 115 -2.14 2.49 -7.94
N PHE A 116 -2.28 2.90 -9.21
CA PHE A 116 -1.18 2.99 -10.17
C PHE A 116 -0.40 1.65 -10.29
N ASP A 117 0.87 1.66 -9.86
CA ASP A 117 1.75 0.50 -9.83
C ASP A 117 1.97 -0.05 -8.42
N TYR A 118 1.13 0.35 -7.45
CA TYR A 118 1.25 -0.06 -6.07
C TYR A 118 0.09 -0.95 -5.65
N VAL A 119 0.38 -1.91 -4.77
CA VAL A 119 -0.61 -2.66 -3.99
C VAL A 119 -0.24 -2.53 -2.52
N LEU A 120 -1.17 -2.03 -1.71
CA LEU A 120 -0.97 -1.79 -0.29
C LEU A 120 -1.89 -2.71 0.52
N ASN A 121 -1.36 -3.31 1.58
CA ASN A 121 -2.14 -4.18 2.45
C ASN A 121 -1.67 -4.06 3.90
N ILE A 122 -2.53 -4.40 4.84
CA ILE A 122 -2.21 -4.48 6.26
C ILE A 122 -2.28 -5.95 6.66
N GLU A 123 -1.18 -6.46 7.18
CA GLU A 123 -1.04 -7.84 7.59
C GLU A 123 -1.08 -7.97 9.12
N ASN A 124 -1.40 -9.18 9.60
CA ASN A 124 -1.54 -9.53 11.01
C ASN A 124 -2.61 -8.71 11.74
N VAL A 125 -3.55 -8.10 11.01
CA VAL A 125 -4.79 -7.58 11.59
C VAL A 125 -5.89 -8.64 11.50
N PRO A 126 -6.81 -8.69 12.48
CA PRO A 126 -7.99 -9.55 12.39
C PRO A 126 -8.71 -9.39 11.04
N THR A 127 -9.08 -10.51 10.39
CA THR A 127 -9.71 -10.52 9.06
C THR A 127 -10.90 -9.57 8.98
N LYS A 128 -11.74 -9.55 10.02
CA LYS A 128 -12.91 -8.67 10.13
C LYS A 128 -12.55 -7.18 10.05
N ILE A 129 -11.42 -6.76 10.63
CA ILE A 129 -10.94 -5.37 10.55
C ILE A 129 -10.49 -5.05 9.13
N GLY A 130 -9.74 -5.95 8.50
CA GLY A 130 -9.31 -5.78 7.10
C GLY A 130 -10.48 -5.68 6.13
N GLU A 131 -11.48 -6.56 6.28
CA GLU A 131 -12.72 -6.54 5.50
C GLU A 131 -13.53 -5.25 5.73
N SER A 132 -13.73 -4.87 7.00
CA SER A 132 -14.45 -3.64 7.36
C SER A 132 -13.75 -2.39 6.84
N PHE A 133 -12.42 -2.36 6.86
CA PHE A 133 -11.66 -1.24 6.30
C PHE A 133 -11.86 -1.13 4.79
N ARG A 134 -11.82 -2.26 4.09
CA ARG A 134 -12.06 -2.31 2.64
C ARG A 134 -13.48 -1.85 2.30
N GLU A 135 -14.49 -2.34 3.01
CA GLU A 135 -15.88 -1.91 2.86
C GLU A 135 -16.04 -0.42 3.15
N TRP A 136 -15.40 0.11 4.19
CA TRP A 136 -15.41 1.53 4.50
C TRP A 136 -14.81 2.36 3.35
N LEU A 137 -13.70 1.92 2.74
CA LEU A 137 -13.12 2.59 1.57
C LEU A 137 -14.09 2.60 0.37
N ILE A 138 -14.79 1.50 0.12
CA ILE A 138 -15.78 1.39 -0.96
C ILE A 138 -16.95 2.34 -0.69
N ASN A 139 -17.53 2.27 0.51
CA ASN A 139 -18.70 3.07 0.91
C ASN A 139 -18.41 4.58 0.89
N LYS A 140 -17.16 4.98 1.16
CA LYS A 140 -16.71 6.37 1.08
C LYS A 140 -16.22 6.77 -0.32
N ASN A 141 -16.35 5.91 -1.32
CA ASN A 141 -15.90 6.12 -2.70
C ASN A 141 -14.37 6.38 -2.84
N TYR A 142 -13.59 5.89 -1.88
CA TYR A 142 -12.13 5.90 -1.91
C TYR A 142 -11.55 4.71 -2.67
N LEU A 143 -12.31 3.62 -2.81
CA LEU A 143 -11.94 2.42 -3.58
C LEU A 143 -13.03 2.12 -4.61
N VAL A 144 -12.66 2.11 -5.89
CA VAL A 144 -13.54 1.76 -7.01
C VAL A 144 -13.29 0.30 -7.41
N ILE A 145 -14.35 -0.48 -7.59
CA ILE A 145 -14.23 -1.92 -7.93
C ILE A 145 -14.61 -2.22 -9.38
N GLU A 146 -15.01 -1.20 -10.15
CA GLU A 146 -15.50 -1.37 -11.52
C GLU A 146 -14.37 -1.71 -12.52
N ALA A 147 -14.61 -2.71 -13.37
CA ALA A 147 -13.60 -3.44 -14.15
C ALA A 147 -12.69 -2.62 -15.08
N LYS A 148 -13.09 -1.41 -15.50
CA LYS A 148 -12.24 -0.54 -16.37
C LYS A 148 -11.33 0.40 -15.58
N HIS A 149 -11.71 0.78 -14.36
CA HIS A 149 -11.01 1.77 -13.55
C HIS A 149 -11.02 1.37 -12.06
N SER A 150 -10.70 0.10 -11.78
CA SER A 150 -10.62 -0.39 -10.40
C SER A 150 -9.39 0.15 -9.67
N GLY A 151 -9.47 0.23 -8.35
CA GLY A 151 -8.41 0.69 -7.48
C GLY A 151 -8.75 1.98 -6.74
N LEU A 152 -7.73 2.62 -6.18
CA LEU A 152 -7.89 3.83 -5.39
C LEU A 152 -8.41 5.00 -6.21
N ASN A 153 -9.45 5.66 -5.71
CA ASN A 153 -9.89 6.96 -6.18
C ASN A 153 -8.95 8.05 -5.64
N VAL A 154 -7.77 8.14 -6.25
CA VAL A 154 -6.68 9.02 -5.82
C VAL A 154 -7.14 10.48 -5.70
N LYS A 155 -7.96 10.96 -6.63
CA LYS A 155 -8.46 12.33 -6.59
C LYS A 155 -9.24 12.61 -5.31
N GLU A 156 -10.11 11.69 -4.91
CA GLU A 156 -10.94 11.79 -3.71
C GLU A 156 -10.12 11.60 -2.42
N LEU A 157 -9.09 10.75 -2.47
CA LEU A 157 -8.13 10.64 -1.37
C LEU A 157 -7.39 11.98 -1.15
N LEU A 158 -6.80 12.53 -2.20
CA LEU A 158 -6.04 13.77 -2.08
C LEU A 158 -6.91 14.95 -1.64
N SER A 159 -8.13 15.08 -2.16
CA SER A 159 -9.05 16.15 -1.77
C SER A 159 -9.42 16.09 -0.30
N SER A 160 -9.79 14.91 0.21
CA SER A 160 -10.28 14.78 1.59
C SER A 160 -9.21 14.86 2.67
N LEU A 161 -7.92 14.75 2.31
CA LEU A 161 -6.78 15.06 3.18
C LEU A 161 -6.19 16.47 2.93
N ASN A 162 -6.80 17.29 2.07
CA ASN A 162 -6.27 18.59 1.62
C ASN A 162 -4.83 18.51 1.10
N ILE A 163 -4.49 17.44 0.39
CA ILE A 163 -3.15 17.24 -0.19
C ILE A 163 -3.03 18.10 -1.45
N PRO A 164 -1.92 18.85 -1.63
CA PRO A 164 -1.70 19.67 -2.81
C PRO A 164 -1.85 18.90 -4.13
N LYS A 165 -2.50 19.53 -5.11
CA LYS A 165 -2.61 18.98 -6.47
C LYS A 165 -1.21 18.86 -7.10
N GLY A 166 -1.02 17.83 -7.92
CA GLY A 166 0.22 17.63 -8.68
C GLY A 166 1.38 17.05 -7.88
N LEU A 167 1.16 16.61 -6.63
CA LEU A 167 2.13 15.82 -5.87
C LEU A 167 2.43 14.49 -6.61
N PRO A 168 3.70 14.22 -6.95
CA PRO A 168 4.11 12.89 -7.42
C PRO A 168 3.84 11.84 -6.34
N LEU A 169 3.04 10.83 -6.67
CA LEU A 169 2.59 9.79 -5.74
C LEU A 169 3.53 8.58 -5.79
N GLU A 170 4.74 8.77 -5.25
CA GLU A 170 5.71 7.70 -5.08
C GLU A 170 5.29 6.70 -3.99
N GLU A 171 6.01 5.57 -3.87
CA GLU A 171 5.58 4.42 -3.05
C GLU A 171 5.31 4.76 -1.59
N PHE A 172 6.15 5.56 -0.93
CA PHE A 172 6.03 5.85 0.50
C PHE A 172 5.07 7.00 0.77
N ILE A 173 4.91 7.92 -0.19
CA ILE A 173 3.82 8.91 -0.18
C ILE A 173 2.47 8.19 -0.23
N MET A 174 2.28 7.27 -1.17
CA MET A 174 1.07 6.44 -1.26
C MET A 174 0.84 5.59 0.00
N SER A 175 1.92 5.01 0.54
CA SER A 175 1.87 4.22 1.77
C SER A 175 1.44 5.05 2.97
N PHE A 176 1.96 6.26 3.10
CA PHE A 176 1.58 7.17 4.16
C PHE A 176 0.11 7.61 4.02
N ILE A 177 -0.34 7.96 2.81
CA ILE A 177 -1.75 8.29 2.54
C ILE A 177 -2.65 7.13 2.95
N PHE A 178 -2.36 5.92 2.47
CA PHE A 178 -3.12 4.71 2.82
C PHE A 178 -3.19 4.49 4.32
N LEU A 179 -2.07 4.67 5.03
CA LEU A 179 -2.03 4.57 6.49
C LEU A 179 -2.88 5.67 7.17
N SER A 180 -2.88 6.89 6.64
CA SER A 180 -3.74 7.97 7.14
C SER A 180 -5.23 7.63 7.01
N TYR A 181 -5.63 6.95 5.93
CA TYR A 181 -6.99 6.45 5.77
C TYR A 181 -7.32 5.31 6.71
N PHE A 182 -6.37 4.41 6.95
CA PHE A 182 -6.57 3.37 7.94
C PHE A 182 -6.77 3.96 9.34
N ALA A 183 -5.99 4.97 9.73
CA ALA A 183 -6.19 5.70 10.99
C ALA A 183 -7.55 6.41 11.03
N LYS A 184 -8.02 7.00 9.92
CA LYS A 184 -9.34 7.62 9.81
C LYS A 184 -10.48 6.61 9.96
N PHE A 185 -10.45 5.52 9.21
CA PHE A 185 -11.36 4.38 9.35
C PHE A 185 -11.42 3.92 10.80
N TRP A 186 -10.25 3.73 11.40
CA TRP A 186 -10.13 3.21 12.73
C TRP A 186 -10.80 4.13 13.77
N ARG A 187 -10.55 5.44 13.68
CA ARG A 187 -11.22 6.44 14.52
C ARG A 187 -12.74 6.42 14.33
N ASP A 188 -13.21 6.39 13.08
CA ASP A 188 -14.64 6.41 12.78
C ASP A 188 -15.34 5.13 13.30
N MET A 189 -14.65 3.99 13.23
CA MET A 189 -15.11 2.72 13.81
C MET A 189 -15.18 2.79 15.34
N GLN A 190 -14.15 3.33 16.00
CA GLN A 190 -14.13 3.52 17.44
C GLN A 190 -15.24 4.46 17.92
N LYS A 191 -15.48 5.60 17.25
CA LYS A 191 -16.61 6.49 17.58
C LYS A 191 -17.96 5.77 17.52
N THR A 192 -18.13 4.85 16.56
CA THR A 192 -19.35 4.03 16.44
C THR A 192 -19.48 3.03 17.60
N ILE A 193 -18.37 2.45 18.06
CA ILE A 193 -18.32 1.53 19.20
C ILE A 193 -18.49 2.28 20.54
N GLU A 194 -17.91 3.47 20.70
CA GLU A 194 -18.03 4.32 21.89
C GLU A 194 -19.48 4.77 22.11
N ILE A 195 -20.21 5.12 21.04
CA ILE A 195 -21.67 5.35 21.12
C ILE A 195 -22.41 4.09 21.62
N ALA A 196 -21.83 2.90 21.45
CA ALA A 196 -22.42 1.63 21.85
C ALA A 196 -21.94 1.09 23.22
N ARG A 197 -20.76 1.47 23.76
CA ARG A 197 -20.21 1.02 25.07
C ARG A 197 -19.17 1.99 25.66
N ASP A 198 -19.23 2.20 26.98
CA ASP A 198 -18.27 2.99 27.78
C ASP A 198 -16.83 2.42 27.76
N PHE A 199 -15.89 3.25 27.30
CA PHE A 199 -14.41 3.26 27.39
C PHE A 199 -13.55 2.07 26.90
N GLY A 200 -12.54 2.41 26.06
CA GLY A 200 -11.13 2.40 26.53
C GLY A 200 -10.07 1.58 25.77
N LYS A 201 -9.62 2.06 24.61
CA LYS A 201 -8.23 2.04 24.05
C LYS A 201 -8.34 2.18 22.52
N PRO A 202 -7.68 3.17 21.88
CA PRO A 202 -7.88 3.39 20.46
C PRO A 202 -7.58 2.12 19.67
N LEU A 203 -6.43 1.46 19.85
CA LEU A 203 -5.97 0.37 18.96
C LEU A 203 -5.86 -1.01 19.64
N SER A 204 -6.66 -1.33 20.66
CA SER A 204 -6.52 -2.59 21.43
C SER A 204 -6.61 -3.86 20.57
N GLU A 205 -7.40 -3.83 19.49
CA GLU A 205 -7.59 -4.97 18.58
C GLU A 205 -6.55 -5.03 17.45
N ILE A 206 -5.68 -4.02 17.32
CA ILE A 206 -4.56 -4.07 16.36
C ILE A 206 -3.37 -4.73 17.07
N PRO A 207 -2.90 -5.88 16.58
CA PRO A 207 -1.74 -6.57 17.16
C PRO A 207 -0.45 -5.76 17.02
N ASP A 208 0.51 -6.00 17.92
CA ASP A 208 1.81 -5.31 17.90
C ASP A 208 2.68 -5.74 16.71
N ASP A 209 2.44 -6.93 16.18
CA ASP A 209 3.05 -7.50 14.98
C ASP A 209 2.30 -7.13 13.69
N ALA A 210 1.34 -6.20 13.73
CA ALA A 210 0.69 -5.66 12.54
C ALA A 210 1.70 -4.97 11.62
N LEU A 211 1.62 -5.27 10.33
CA LEU A 211 2.56 -4.80 9.31
C LEU A 211 1.83 -4.04 8.21
N LEU A 212 2.44 -2.99 7.68
CA LEU A 212 2.06 -2.42 6.39
C LEU A 212 2.94 -3.03 5.30
N VAL A 213 2.32 -3.67 4.32
CA VAL A 213 2.98 -4.32 3.19
C VAL A 213 2.69 -3.54 1.91
N VAL A 214 3.75 -3.24 1.16
CA VAL A 214 3.68 -2.42 -0.06
C VAL A 214 4.39 -3.14 -1.20
N PHE A 215 3.63 -3.53 -2.22
CA PHE A 215 4.18 -4.07 -3.45
C PHE A 215 4.26 -2.98 -4.51
N VAL A 216 5.45 -2.80 -5.08
CA VAL A 216 5.69 -1.99 -6.28
C VAL A 216 5.72 -2.94 -7.47
N LEU A 217 4.74 -2.83 -8.36
CA LEU A 217 4.54 -3.65 -9.55
C LEU A 217 4.96 -2.93 -10.84
N SER A 218 5.95 -2.04 -10.76
CA SER A 218 6.45 -1.29 -11.91
C SER A 218 6.96 -2.21 -13.03
N ARG A 219 6.99 -1.69 -14.26
CA ARG A 219 7.50 -2.44 -15.43
C ARG A 219 8.99 -2.79 -15.34
N GLN A 220 9.79 -1.96 -14.67
CA GLN A 220 11.26 -2.09 -14.65
C GLN A 220 11.74 -2.97 -13.50
N LYS A 221 11.42 -2.59 -12.26
CA LYS A 221 11.85 -3.32 -11.06
C LYS A 221 10.70 -3.39 -10.08
N LYS A 222 10.27 -4.61 -9.80
CA LYS A 222 9.26 -4.87 -8.78
C LYS A 222 9.94 -4.98 -7.42
N ARG A 223 9.30 -4.45 -6.38
CA ARG A 223 9.85 -4.36 -5.02
C ARG A 223 8.77 -4.63 -4.00
N MET A 224 9.16 -5.08 -2.82
CA MET A 224 8.28 -5.17 -1.67
C MET A 224 8.93 -4.43 -0.52
N TYR A 225 8.14 -3.63 0.17
CA TYR A 225 8.52 -3.01 1.43
C TYR A 225 7.58 -3.52 2.52
N VAL A 226 8.16 -3.88 3.66
CA VAL A 226 7.42 -4.31 4.85
C VAL A 226 7.77 -3.33 5.95
N PHE A 227 6.77 -2.62 6.44
CA PHE A 227 6.89 -1.67 7.52
C PHE A 227 6.34 -2.30 8.80
N PRO A 228 7.22 -2.68 9.74
CA PRO A 228 6.78 -3.30 10.99
C PRO A 228 6.22 -2.25 11.96
N ARG A 229 5.62 -2.74 13.06
CA ARG A 229 5.16 -1.91 14.19
C ARG A 229 4.12 -0.86 13.79
N LEU A 230 3.19 -1.26 12.93
CA LEU A 230 2.13 -0.39 12.44
C LEU A 230 1.39 0.33 13.58
N LYS A 231 1.09 -0.42 14.65
CA LYS A 231 0.43 0.09 15.85
C LYS A 231 1.22 1.19 16.54
N GLU A 232 2.54 1.04 16.66
CA GLU A 232 3.43 2.04 17.28
C GLU A 232 3.41 3.33 16.47
N VAL A 233 3.55 3.23 15.14
CA VAL A 233 3.51 4.38 14.22
C VAL A 233 2.18 5.11 14.31
N ILE A 234 1.06 4.38 14.28
CA ILE A 234 -0.28 4.97 14.39
C ILE A 234 -0.45 5.64 15.76
N THR A 235 -0.12 4.93 16.84
CA THR A 235 -0.27 5.45 18.21
C THR A 235 0.54 6.72 18.41
N LYS A 236 1.80 6.74 17.95
CA LYS A 236 2.69 7.90 18.13
C LYS A 236 2.27 9.10 17.29
N TYR A 237 2.07 8.91 15.98
CA TYR A 237 1.89 10.03 15.06
C TYR A 237 0.43 10.47 14.92
N TYR A 238 -0.54 9.58 15.15
CA TYR A 238 -1.97 9.87 15.02
C TYR A 238 -2.71 9.99 16.35
N SER A 239 -2.04 9.91 17.52
CA SER A 239 -2.64 10.07 18.86
C SER A 239 -3.64 11.22 18.94
N ASP A 240 -3.20 12.42 18.57
CA ASP A 240 -3.96 13.66 18.75
C ASP A 240 -5.17 13.68 17.83
N PHE A 241 -5.08 13.01 16.68
CA PHE A 241 -6.17 12.88 15.74
C PHE A 241 -7.32 12.02 16.30
N PHE A 242 -7.01 10.99 17.09
CA PHE A 242 -8.03 10.18 17.78
C PHE A 242 -8.74 10.96 18.89
N LEU A 243 -8.07 11.96 19.48
CA LEU A 243 -8.61 12.80 20.56
C LEU A 243 -9.29 14.07 20.05
N SER A 244 -9.28 14.33 18.75
CA SER A 244 -9.78 15.57 18.15
C SER A 244 -10.96 15.31 17.21
N ASP A 245 -11.78 16.34 16.99
CA ASP A 245 -12.83 16.35 15.97
C ASP A 245 -12.34 16.81 14.58
N ASP A 246 -11.03 17.06 14.45
CA ASP A 246 -10.42 17.44 13.18
C ASP A 246 -10.64 16.35 12.12
N GLN A 247 -11.00 16.74 10.91
CA GLN A 247 -11.22 15.78 9.82
C GLN A 247 -9.91 15.25 9.21
N ILE A 248 -8.79 15.95 9.44
CA ILE A 248 -7.48 15.67 8.84
C ILE A 248 -6.44 15.54 9.94
N PRO A 249 -5.67 14.42 9.99
CA PRO A 249 -4.61 14.24 10.96
C PRO A 249 -3.57 15.38 10.91
N SER A 250 -3.12 15.85 12.08
CA SER A 250 -2.07 16.86 12.21
C SER A 250 -0.78 16.45 11.48
N ILE A 251 -0.41 15.15 11.55
CA ILE A 251 0.74 14.61 10.82
C ILE A 251 0.60 14.79 9.30
N CYS A 252 -0.59 14.58 8.72
CA CYS A 252 -0.82 14.80 7.30
C CYS A 252 -0.64 16.27 6.93
N ARG A 253 -1.22 17.18 7.73
CA ARG A 253 -1.08 18.63 7.53
C ARG A 253 0.40 19.04 7.57
N PHE A 254 1.17 18.49 8.50
CA PHE A 254 2.60 18.75 8.59
C PHE A 254 3.37 18.24 7.38
N VAL A 255 3.30 16.93 7.12
CA VAL A 255 4.03 16.26 6.04
C VAL A 255 3.77 16.94 4.70
N PHE A 256 2.51 17.21 4.36
CA PHE A 256 2.17 17.80 3.07
C PHE A 256 2.36 19.32 3.00
N SER A 257 2.54 20.01 4.14
CA SER A 257 2.95 21.42 4.15
C SER A 257 4.42 21.62 3.75
N LEU A 258 5.25 20.58 3.87
CA LEU A 258 6.63 20.59 3.37
C LEU A 258 6.69 20.57 1.84
N TYR A 259 5.63 20.13 1.17
CA TYR A 259 5.60 20.02 -0.28
C TYR A 259 5.49 21.40 -0.96
N ILE A 260 6.29 21.58 -2.01
CA ILE A 260 6.26 22.76 -2.87
C ILE A 260 5.74 22.33 -4.24
N SER A 261 4.60 22.88 -4.65
CA SER A 261 3.95 22.54 -5.93
C SER A 261 4.55 23.26 -7.15
N ASP A 262 5.49 24.17 -6.94
CA ASP A 262 6.18 24.90 -8.00
C ASP A 262 6.93 23.94 -8.93
N ALA A 263 6.90 24.22 -10.24
CA ALA A 263 7.45 23.33 -11.26
C ALA A 263 8.95 23.07 -11.09
N ASP A 264 9.70 24.05 -10.58
CA ASP A 264 11.15 23.96 -10.40
C ASP A 264 11.53 23.14 -9.15
N TYR A 265 10.59 22.97 -8.21
CA TYR A 265 10.83 22.36 -6.91
C TYR A 265 10.09 21.04 -6.70
N LYS A 266 8.99 20.80 -7.40
CA LYS A 266 8.07 19.68 -7.13
C LYS A 266 8.75 18.32 -7.10
N GLU A 267 9.63 18.02 -8.05
CA GLU A 267 10.28 16.69 -8.17
C GLU A 267 11.32 16.50 -7.05
N VAL A 268 12.14 17.52 -6.79
CA VAL A 268 13.14 17.48 -5.72
C VAL A 268 12.46 17.36 -4.36
N CYS A 269 11.40 18.13 -4.15
CA CYS A 269 10.62 18.13 -2.92
C CYS A 269 9.93 16.78 -2.70
N ALA A 270 9.26 16.23 -3.72
CA ALA A 270 8.65 14.91 -3.66
C ALA A 270 9.67 13.80 -3.35
N GLY A 271 10.84 13.84 -3.99
CA GLY A 271 11.90 12.86 -3.73
C GLY A 271 12.47 12.92 -2.30
N ILE A 272 12.59 14.12 -1.71
CA ILE A 272 12.97 14.27 -0.29
C ILE A 272 11.84 13.75 0.61
N LEU A 273 10.59 14.14 0.31
CA LEU A 273 9.41 13.75 1.09
C LEU A 273 9.20 12.24 1.09
N ASN A 274 9.32 11.58 -0.07
CA ASN A 274 9.17 10.13 -0.20
C ASN A 274 10.22 9.40 0.63
N LYS A 275 11.49 9.83 0.56
CA LYS A 275 12.55 9.28 1.43
C LYS A 275 12.26 9.53 2.89
N PHE A 276 11.87 10.74 3.28
CA PHE A 276 11.51 11.03 4.67
C PHE A 276 10.39 10.11 5.17
N LEU A 277 9.36 9.87 4.34
CA LEU A 277 8.24 9.00 4.67
C LEU A 277 8.63 7.52 4.78
N TYR A 278 9.59 7.04 3.98
CA TYR A 278 10.18 5.71 4.20
C TYR A 278 10.69 5.57 5.63
N TYR A 279 11.41 6.58 6.11
CA TYR A 279 11.92 6.55 7.48
C TYR A 279 10.77 6.63 8.50
N LEU A 280 9.87 7.60 8.34
CA LEU A 280 8.73 7.80 9.25
C LEU A 280 7.89 6.51 9.42
N LEU A 281 7.62 5.81 8.32
CA LEU A 281 6.82 4.58 8.32
C LEU A 281 7.51 3.40 9.00
N GLN A 282 8.84 3.44 9.17
CA GLN A 282 9.60 2.46 9.98
C GLN A 282 9.62 2.82 11.47
N GLY A 283 8.96 3.91 11.88
CA GLY A 283 8.92 4.38 13.27
C GLY A 283 10.09 5.30 13.65
N HIS A 284 11.02 5.57 12.74
CA HIS A 284 12.16 6.46 13.00
C HIS A 284 12.13 7.76 12.18
N ILE A 285 12.74 8.82 12.70
CA ILE A 285 12.84 10.11 12.02
C ILE A 285 14.26 10.32 11.56
N ASN A 286 14.43 10.52 10.25
CA ASN A 286 15.70 10.96 9.70
C ASN A 286 15.77 12.50 9.79
N GLY A 287 16.53 12.99 10.78
CA GLY A 287 16.66 14.43 11.05
C GLY A 287 17.29 15.23 9.91
N GLU A 288 18.20 14.63 9.14
CA GLU A 288 18.82 15.27 7.97
C GLU A 288 17.78 15.50 6.87
N LEU A 289 16.98 14.48 6.54
CA LEU A 289 15.91 14.61 5.54
C LEU A 289 14.83 15.60 5.98
N LEU A 290 14.46 15.58 7.27
CA LEU A 290 13.51 16.52 7.83
C LEU A 290 14.03 17.97 7.74
N SER A 291 15.27 18.20 8.17
CA SER A 291 15.90 19.53 8.12
C SER A 291 16.00 20.02 6.69
N LYS A 292 16.42 19.16 5.75
CA LYS A 292 16.49 19.48 4.33
C LYS A 292 15.13 19.84 3.74
N ALA A 293 14.06 19.13 4.11
CA ALA A 293 12.70 19.46 3.65
C ALA A 293 12.23 20.82 4.19
N ILE A 294 12.48 21.09 5.47
CA ILE A 294 12.15 22.36 6.14
C ILE A 294 12.93 23.52 5.52
N GLU A 295 14.24 23.39 5.36
CA GLU A 295 15.11 24.40 4.76
C GLU A 295 14.70 24.70 3.33
N LEU A 296 14.39 23.68 2.52
CA LEU A 296 13.92 23.87 1.15
C LEU A 296 12.62 24.67 1.13
N LYS A 297 11.66 24.33 2.01
CA LYS A 297 10.40 25.04 2.14
C LYS A 297 10.59 26.49 2.56
N ILE A 298 11.38 26.74 3.60
CA ILE A 298 11.67 28.10 4.09
C ILE A 298 12.35 28.94 3.00
N ASN A 299 13.38 28.40 2.35
CA ASN A 299 14.12 29.10 1.31
C ASN A 299 13.23 29.46 0.11
N TYR A 300 12.32 28.55 -0.27
CA TYR A 300 11.35 28.82 -1.33
C TYR A 300 10.38 29.95 -0.93
N GLU A 301 9.77 29.86 0.25
CA GLU A 301 8.80 30.87 0.72
C GLU A 301 9.42 32.26 0.91
N LEU A 302 10.68 32.34 1.38
CA LEU A 302 11.40 33.61 1.51
C LEU A 302 11.80 34.24 0.17
N LYS A 303 12.04 33.42 -0.87
CA LYS A 303 12.35 33.89 -2.23
C LYS A 303 11.11 34.26 -3.02
N LYS A 304 9.96 33.69 -2.67
CA LYS A 304 8.69 33.96 -3.35
C LYS A 304 8.30 35.42 -3.12
N LYS A 305 8.19 36.20 -4.19
CA LYS A 305 7.82 37.63 -4.14
C LYS A 305 6.36 37.90 -3.76
N GLU A 306 5.60 36.86 -3.42
CA GLU A 306 4.22 37.00 -2.99
C GLU A 306 4.15 37.54 -1.56
N HIS A 307 3.16 38.37 -1.27
CA HIS A 307 3.00 39.00 0.05
C HIS A 307 2.57 38.03 1.17
N LYS A 308 2.29 36.76 0.83
CA LYS A 308 1.79 35.76 1.78
C LYS A 308 2.73 34.57 1.87
N ILE A 309 3.44 34.47 2.99
CA ILE A 309 4.28 33.34 3.35
C ILE A 309 3.39 32.20 3.84
N PHE A 310 3.54 31.01 3.26
CA PHE A 310 2.87 29.80 3.72
C PHE A 310 3.79 29.02 4.67
N GLY A 311 3.49 29.07 5.96
CA GLY A 311 4.27 28.40 6.99
C GLY A 311 4.11 26.86 7.02
N LEU A 312 4.84 26.22 7.94
CA LEU A 312 4.74 24.79 8.20
C LEU A 312 3.53 24.50 9.09
N HIS A 313 2.52 23.85 8.53
CA HIS A 313 1.29 23.54 9.26
C HIS A 313 1.55 22.46 10.30
N SER A 314 0.94 22.57 11.48
CA SER A 314 1.04 21.56 12.56
C SER A 314 2.47 21.18 12.98
N ALA A 315 3.47 22.05 12.74
CA ALA A 315 4.86 21.77 13.06
C ALA A 315 5.08 21.55 14.55
N SER A 316 4.46 22.37 15.41
CA SER A 316 4.56 22.20 16.87
C SER A 316 4.08 20.82 17.31
N GLN A 317 2.89 20.40 16.85
CA GLN A 317 2.31 19.08 17.16
C GLN A 317 3.18 17.92 16.65
N PHE A 318 3.90 18.11 15.54
CA PHE A 318 4.81 17.10 15.03
C PHE A 318 6.09 17.02 15.87
N LEU A 319 6.72 18.17 16.13
CA LEU A 319 8.01 18.25 16.82
C LEU A 319 7.93 17.77 18.27
N THR A 320 6.80 17.97 18.96
CA THR A 320 6.59 17.43 20.32
C THR A 320 6.60 15.91 20.38
N LYS A 321 6.36 15.21 19.26
CA LYS A 321 6.41 13.75 19.16
C LYS A 321 7.83 13.22 18.91
N LEU A 322 8.81 14.10 18.73
CA LEU A 322 10.22 13.73 18.51
C LEU A 322 11.00 13.56 19.82
N GLY A 323 10.48 14.10 20.93
CA GLY A 323 11.09 14.08 22.26
C GLY A 323 10.83 12.81 23.05
#